data_AF-C5FSC9-F1
#
_entry.id   AF-C5FSC9-F1
#
_cell.length_a   1.000
_cell.length_b   1.000
_cell.length_c   1.000
_cell.angle_alpha   90.00
_cell.angle_beta   90.00
_cell.angle_gamma   90.00
#
_symmetry.space_group_name_H-M   'P 1'
#
loop_
_entity.id
_entity.type
_entity.pdbx_description
1 polymer ?
#
loop_
_entity_poly.entity_id
_entity_poly.type
_entity_poly.pdbx_seq_one_letter_code
_entity_poly.pdbx_strand_id
1 'polypeptide(L)'
;MGTGKKEASRRERQGKNNDGMANVRTKGENFYRDAKKVKTLNMFKDGKAQRNASGKITKAASYQSRDKPVARIEPNRKWFGNTRVISQEALSSFREAVAEKAADPYQVLLKTNKLPMSLIQDGHTPNGLKQHKAKIAVENAPFSDTFGPKAQRKRVKLSVDTLEGLAGETVKMHDSYVDRLEQAKLLSGTSGDAHNADADGADADLTAAREPIFSKGQSKRIWNELYKVIDSSDVIVHALDARDPEGTRCRSVEKYIQEEAPHKHLIFVLNKCDLVPTSVALTRFRFEGLVEKGMASWVRTLSKEYPTLAFHASINNSFGKGSLIQLLRQFSILHSDRKQISVGFIGYPNTGKSSIINTLRKKKVCTVAPIPGETKVWQYITLMKRIYLIDCPGVVPPSNNATEEDILLRGVVRVENVENPEQYIPAILKKTQQCHIERTYEIKGFADATEFLSILARKGGRLLKGGEPDVNSVAKMVINDFLRGKLPWFTPPPKSAETGDEKVNGRDGRLGEMGLKRKMDDVKDDTREETKSDADASDGSAESAEPGDMEDGSDDNEDESEFEGFGDSENEDGGAPINTNPST
;
A
#
# COMPACT_ATOMS: atom_id res chain seq x y z
N MET A 1 -12.28 -51.12 27.57
CA MET A 1 -12.02 -50.63 26.19
C MET A 1 -13.27 -49.94 25.66
N GLY A 2 -13.20 -48.65 25.33
CA GLY A 2 -14.40 -47.85 25.02
C GLY A 2 -15.09 -48.27 23.72
N THR A 3 -16.33 -48.76 23.81
CA THR A 3 -17.22 -49.01 22.67
C THR A 3 -17.59 -47.72 21.94
N GLY A 4 -17.70 -46.59 22.66
CA GLY A 4 -18.10 -45.30 22.10
C GLY A 4 -17.05 -44.55 21.25
N LYS A 5 -15.75 -44.86 21.38
CA LYS A 5 -14.66 -44.20 20.60
C LYS A 5 -14.23 -45.02 19.38
N LYS A 6 -15.12 -45.85 18.83
CA LYS A 6 -14.90 -46.57 17.57
C LYS A 6 -15.45 -45.79 16.39
N GLU A 7 -14.79 -45.88 15.24
CA GLU A 7 -15.25 -45.23 14.01
C GLU A 7 -16.62 -45.73 13.55
N ALA A 8 -16.93 -47.02 13.76
CA ALA A 8 -18.27 -47.57 13.50
C ALA A 8 -19.34 -46.86 14.34
N SER A 9 -19.15 -46.80 15.66
CA SER A 9 -20.08 -46.16 16.60
C SER A 9 -20.19 -44.64 16.40
N ARG A 10 -19.09 -43.96 16.02
CA ARG A 10 -19.12 -42.53 15.65
C ARG A 10 -20.01 -42.29 14.43
N ARG A 11 -19.90 -43.14 13.40
CA ARG A 11 -20.64 -43.00 12.14
C ARG A 11 -22.12 -43.25 12.32
N GLU A 12 -22.45 -44.26 13.13
CA GLU A 12 -23.82 -44.54 13.56
C GLU A 12 -24.44 -43.33 14.25
N ARG A 13 -23.73 -42.76 15.24
CA ARG A 13 -24.17 -41.54 15.93
C ARG A 13 -24.28 -40.32 15.03
N GLN A 14 -23.44 -40.20 14.00
CA GLN A 14 -23.46 -39.08 13.05
C GLN A 14 -24.45 -39.29 11.89
N GLY A 15 -25.22 -40.39 11.87
CA GLY A 15 -26.14 -40.70 10.78
C GLY A 15 -25.46 -41.04 9.45
N LYS A 16 -24.13 -41.19 9.42
CA LYS A 16 -23.31 -41.45 8.21
C LYS A 16 -23.12 -42.94 7.92
N ASN A 17 -23.94 -43.80 8.52
CA ASN A 17 -23.87 -45.24 8.31
C ASN A 17 -24.43 -45.66 6.95
N ASN A 18 -25.34 -44.86 6.37
CA ASN A 18 -26.21 -45.28 5.26
C ASN A 18 -25.92 -44.61 3.90
N ASP A 19 -24.71 -44.09 3.66
CA ASP A 19 -24.36 -43.36 2.42
C ASP A 19 -24.44 -44.20 1.11
N GLY A 20 -24.90 -45.46 1.13
CA GLY A 20 -25.02 -46.36 -0.05
C GLY A 20 -23.69 -46.71 -0.74
N MET A 21 -22.61 -46.00 -0.40
CA MET A 21 -21.27 -46.02 -0.97
C MET A 21 -20.26 -46.43 0.10
N ALA A 22 -20.53 -47.51 0.84
CA ALA A 22 -19.67 -48.00 1.92
C ALA A 22 -18.20 -48.25 1.48
N ASN A 23 -17.98 -48.47 0.17
CA ASN A 23 -16.68 -48.74 -0.45
C ASN A 23 -15.87 -47.48 -0.84
N VAL A 24 -16.45 -46.28 -0.83
CA VAL A 24 -15.80 -45.01 -1.26
C VAL A 24 -15.19 -44.25 -0.08
N ARG A 25 -14.81 -44.96 0.98
CA ARG A 25 -14.23 -44.35 2.19
C ARG A 25 -12.75 -44.07 1.99
N THR A 26 -12.30 -42.88 2.38
CA THR A 26 -10.89 -42.49 2.22
C THR A 26 -10.08 -42.95 3.44
N LYS A 27 -8.97 -43.66 3.22
CA LYS A 27 -8.11 -44.14 4.31
C LYS A 27 -7.58 -42.96 5.15
N GLY A 28 -7.76 -43.03 6.47
CA GLY A 28 -7.32 -41.99 7.41
C GLY A 28 -8.42 -40.99 7.84
N GLU A 29 -9.66 -41.23 7.43
CA GLU A 29 -10.83 -40.51 7.97
C GLU A 29 -11.05 -40.86 9.44
N ASN A 30 -11.19 -39.84 10.29
CA ASN A 30 -11.40 -39.98 11.73
C ASN A 30 -12.22 -38.81 12.30
N PHE A 31 -12.37 -38.73 13.62
CA PHE A 31 -13.08 -37.63 14.29
C PHE A 31 -12.61 -36.22 13.88
N TYR A 32 -11.31 -36.02 13.65
CA TYR A 32 -10.71 -34.71 13.35
C TYR A 32 -10.58 -34.37 11.86
N ARG A 33 -10.68 -35.40 10.99
CA ARG A 33 -10.40 -35.31 9.56
C ARG A 33 -11.47 -36.03 8.78
N ASP A 34 -12.24 -35.26 8.02
CA ASP A 34 -13.17 -35.76 7.02
C ASP A 34 -12.43 -36.18 5.74
N ALA A 35 -13.12 -36.90 4.86
CA ALA A 35 -12.56 -37.37 3.60
C ALA A 35 -11.93 -36.24 2.75
N LYS A 36 -12.53 -35.04 2.73
CA LYS A 36 -11.99 -33.87 2.00
C LYS A 36 -10.67 -33.41 2.60
N LYS A 37 -10.59 -33.21 3.92
CA LYS A 37 -9.35 -32.79 4.60
C LYS A 37 -8.24 -33.84 4.50
N VAL A 38 -8.58 -35.13 4.53
CA VAL A 38 -7.61 -36.21 4.28
C VAL A 38 -7.02 -36.11 2.88
N LYS A 39 -7.85 -35.93 1.84
CA LYS A 39 -7.37 -35.74 0.46
C LYS A 39 -6.45 -34.51 0.33
N THR A 40 -6.82 -33.39 0.94
CA THR A 40 -5.98 -32.17 0.92
C THR A 40 -4.65 -32.37 1.65
N LEU A 41 -4.65 -33.06 2.79
CA LEU A 41 -3.41 -33.33 3.53
C LEU A 41 -2.50 -34.33 2.80
N ASN A 42 -3.10 -35.30 2.10
CA ASN A 42 -2.33 -36.25 1.30
C ASN A 42 -1.66 -35.58 0.09
N MET A 43 -2.18 -34.46 -0.43
CA MET A 43 -1.52 -33.69 -1.49
C MET A 43 -0.09 -33.27 -1.14
N PHE A 44 0.22 -32.96 0.13
CA PHE A 44 1.58 -32.61 0.56
C PHE A 44 2.54 -33.81 0.58
N LYS A 45 2.02 -35.03 0.48
CA LYS A 45 2.78 -36.29 0.47
C LYS A 45 2.81 -36.91 -0.92
N ASP A 46 1.71 -36.80 -1.64
CA ASP A 46 1.42 -37.45 -2.91
C ASP A 46 1.94 -36.58 -4.08
N GLY A 47 3.24 -36.68 -4.34
CA GLY A 47 3.89 -36.05 -5.50
C GLY A 47 4.98 -36.92 -6.15
N LYS A 48 5.10 -38.17 -5.72
CA LYS A 48 6.15 -39.09 -6.18
C LYS A 48 5.56 -40.18 -7.08
N ALA A 49 6.30 -40.54 -8.12
CA ALA A 49 5.95 -41.66 -8.96
C ALA A 49 6.10 -42.99 -8.18
N GLN A 50 5.16 -43.91 -8.34
CA GLN A 50 5.25 -45.25 -7.76
C GLN A 50 6.01 -46.15 -8.74
N ARG A 51 6.89 -47.00 -8.19
CA ARG A 51 7.73 -47.91 -8.96
C ARG A 51 7.61 -49.33 -8.42
N ASN A 52 7.74 -50.32 -9.29
CA ASN A 52 7.89 -51.70 -8.87
C ASN A 52 9.34 -51.98 -8.40
N ALA A 53 9.60 -53.18 -7.89
CA ALA A 53 10.94 -53.58 -7.44
C ALA A 53 12.01 -53.49 -8.55
N SER A 54 11.65 -53.70 -9.81
CA SER A 54 12.55 -53.54 -10.97
C SER A 54 12.80 -52.07 -11.37
N GLY A 55 12.25 -51.09 -10.63
CA GLY A 55 12.41 -49.66 -10.89
C GLY A 55 11.53 -49.10 -12.00
N LYS A 56 10.63 -49.90 -12.61
CA LYS A 56 9.67 -49.44 -13.63
C LYS A 56 8.54 -48.67 -12.95
N ILE A 57 8.17 -47.53 -13.53
CA ILE A 57 7.09 -46.67 -13.03
C ILE A 57 5.75 -47.39 -13.25
N THR A 58 5.06 -47.72 -12.16
CA THR A 58 3.70 -48.31 -12.19
C THR A 58 2.62 -47.24 -12.18
N LYS A 59 2.88 -46.11 -11.53
CA LYS A 59 2.00 -44.94 -11.51
C LYS A 59 2.85 -43.68 -11.62
N ALA A 60 2.60 -42.90 -12.66
CA ALA A 60 3.24 -41.60 -12.82
C ALA A 60 2.88 -40.66 -11.65
N ALA A 61 3.76 -39.69 -11.38
CA ALA A 61 3.44 -38.65 -10.40
C ALA A 61 2.23 -37.82 -10.88
N SER A 62 1.58 -37.15 -9.93
CA SER A 62 0.48 -36.21 -10.23
C SER A 62 0.95 -35.17 -11.24
N TYR A 63 0.12 -34.94 -12.28
CA TYR A 63 0.40 -34.02 -13.39
C TYR A 63 1.63 -34.36 -14.26
N GLN A 64 2.17 -35.59 -14.18
CA GLN A 64 3.29 -36.06 -14.99
C GLN A 64 2.95 -37.30 -15.84
N SER A 65 1.71 -37.36 -16.34
CA SER A 65 1.36 -38.41 -17.31
C SER A 65 2.19 -38.26 -18.57
N ARG A 66 2.64 -39.38 -19.13
CA ARG A 66 3.41 -39.43 -20.38
C ARG A 66 2.52 -39.67 -21.61
N ASP A 67 1.22 -39.86 -21.39
CA ASP A 67 0.26 -40.13 -22.45
C ASP A 67 -0.05 -38.85 -23.22
N LYS A 68 0.10 -38.89 -24.55
CA LYS A 68 -0.22 -37.76 -25.41
C LYS A 68 -1.74 -37.72 -25.64
N PRO A 69 -2.43 -36.63 -25.26
CA PRO A 69 -3.87 -36.53 -25.48
C PRO A 69 -4.18 -36.34 -26.98
N VAL A 70 -5.35 -36.80 -27.41
CA VAL A 70 -5.89 -36.50 -28.75
C VAL A 70 -6.48 -35.10 -28.71
N ALA A 71 -5.68 -34.11 -29.08
CA ALA A 71 -6.08 -32.70 -29.11
C ALA A 71 -6.81 -32.35 -30.43
N ARG A 72 -8.04 -32.84 -30.60
CA ARG A 72 -8.92 -32.44 -31.71
C ARG A 72 -9.95 -31.42 -31.22
N ILE A 73 -10.13 -30.33 -31.97
CA ILE A 73 -11.20 -29.35 -31.74
C ILE A 73 -12.34 -29.70 -32.69
N GLU A 74 -13.51 -30.00 -32.15
CA GLU A 74 -14.68 -30.31 -32.95
C GLU A 74 -15.22 -29.05 -33.64
N PRO A 75 -15.54 -29.11 -34.95
CA PRO A 75 -16.17 -27.98 -35.63
C PRO A 75 -17.55 -27.72 -35.02
N ASN A 76 -17.75 -26.50 -34.50
CA ASN A 76 -19.01 -26.08 -33.89
C ASN A 76 -19.41 -24.70 -34.40
N ARG A 77 -20.66 -24.53 -34.82
CA ARG A 77 -21.19 -23.22 -35.26
C ARG A 77 -21.10 -22.16 -34.17
N LYS A 78 -21.12 -22.58 -32.89
CA LYS A 78 -20.99 -21.69 -31.72
C LYS A 78 -19.66 -20.92 -31.68
N TRP A 79 -18.60 -21.40 -32.34
CA TRP A 79 -17.32 -20.69 -32.40
C TRP A 79 -17.41 -19.35 -33.13
N PHE A 80 -18.33 -19.24 -34.09
CA PHE A 80 -18.43 -18.09 -34.98
C PHE A 80 -19.54 -17.11 -34.58
N GLY A 81 -20.26 -17.38 -33.50
CA GLY A 81 -21.27 -16.48 -32.95
C GLY A 81 -20.66 -15.46 -31.98
N ASN A 82 -21.26 -14.28 -31.89
CA ASN A 82 -20.84 -13.26 -30.92
C ASN A 82 -21.04 -13.77 -29.48
N THR A 83 -19.94 -13.96 -28.74
CA THR A 83 -20.00 -14.50 -27.37
C THR A 83 -20.31 -13.46 -26.30
N ARG A 84 -20.04 -12.17 -26.57
CA ARG A 84 -20.33 -11.04 -25.67
C ARG A 84 -20.76 -9.84 -26.52
N VAL A 85 -21.96 -9.32 -26.25
CA VAL A 85 -22.52 -8.14 -26.91
C VAL A 85 -23.01 -7.18 -25.82
N ILE A 86 -22.82 -5.88 -26.02
CA ILE A 86 -23.32 -4.82 -25.15
C ILE A 86 -24.04 -3.79 -26.01
N SER A 87 -25.17 -3.26 -25.54
CA SER A 87 -25.86 -2.15 -26.23
C SER A 87 -25.14 -0.83 -25.96
N GLN A 88 -25.29 0.14 -26.87
CA GLN A 88 -24.64 1.43 -26.75
C GLN A 88 -25.11 2.22 -25.51
N GLU A 89 -26.42 2.16 -25.20
CA GLU A 89 -27.01 2.80 -24.01
C GLU A 89 -26.52 2.19 -22.70
N ALA A 90 -26.36 0.86 -22.65
CA ALA A 90 -25.78 0.19 -21.50
C ALA A 90 -24.30 0.56 -21.32
N LEU A 91 -23.58 0.79 -22.42
CA LEU A 91 -22.19 1.20 -22.39
C LEU A 91 -22.02 2.65 -21.92
N SER A 92 -22.87 3.58 -22.38
CA SER A 92 -22.82 4.98 -21.93
C SER A 92 -23.16 5.11 -20.45
N SER A 93 -24.25 4.49 -19.99
CA SER A 93 -24.64 4.47 -18.57
C SER A 93 -23.57 3.80 -17.70
N PHE A 94 -22.93 2.75 -18.20
CA PHE A 94 -21.81 2.11 -17.49
C PHE A 94 -20.60 3.02 -17.36
N ARG A 95 -20.24 3.78 -18.40
CA ARG A 95 -19.12 4.74 -18.36
C ARG A 95 -19.37 5.84 -17.34
N GLU A 96 -20.57 6.39 -17.32
CA GLU A 96 -20.97 7.43 -16.36
C GLU A 96 -20.91 6.91 -14.92
N ALA A 97 -21.52 5.75 -14.66
CA ALA A 97 -21.51 5.13 -13.33
C ALA A 97 -20.10 4.76 -12.84
N VAL A 98 -19.19 4.37 -13.75
CA VAL A 98 -17.80 4.07 -13.37
C VAL A 98 -17.00 5.36 -13.17
N ALA A 99 -17.23 6.40 -13.96
CA ALA A 99 -16.55 7.69 -13.79
C ALA A 99 -16.91 8.34 -12.44
N GLU A 100 -18.19 8.31 -12.06
CA GLU A 100 -18.65 8.82 -10.76
C GLU A 100 -18.00 8.05 -9.60
N LYS A 101 -17.97 6.72 -9.69
CA LYS A 101 -17.44 5.86 -8.62
C LYS A 101 -15.93 5.78 -8.57
N ALA A 102 -15.23 6.02 -9.69
CA ALA A 102 -13.77 6.07 -9.72
C ALA A 102 -13.20 7.28 -8.99
N ALA A 103 -13.99 8.33 -8.78
CA ALA A 103 -13.61 9.51 -8.03
C ALA A 103 -13.64 9.30 -6.50
N ASP A 104 -14.40 8.32 -6.00
CA ASP A 104 -14.53 8.04 -4.57
C ASP A 104 -13.51 6.99 -4.11
N PRO A 105 -12.51 7.35 -3.28
CA PRO A 105 -11.47 6.42 -2.82
C PRO A 105 -11.99 5.38 -1.81
N TYR A 106 -13.21 5.52 -1.29
CA TYR A 106 -13.81 4.57 -0.35
C TYR A 106 -14.66 3.50 -1.03
N GLN A 107 -15.06 3.71 -2.28
CA GLN A 107 -15.79 2.72 -3.06
C GLN A 107 -14.84 1.80 -3.78
N VAL A 108 -15.15 0.50 -3.78
CA VAL A 108 -14.31 -0.48 -4.45
C VAL A 108 -15.10 -1.42 -5.35
N LEU A 109 -14.55 -1.65 -6.54
CA LEU A 109 -15.11 -2.54 -7.55
C LEU A 109 -14.62 -3.97 -7.32
N LEU A 110 -15.53 -4.89 -6.98
CA LEU A 110 -15.18 -6.26 -6.59
C LEU A 110 -15.04 -7.24 -7.75
N LYS A 111 -15.84 -7.07 -8.80
CA LYS A 111 -15.96 -8.02 -9.90
C LYS A 111 -15.57 -7.37 -11.22
N THR A 112 -14.27 -7.19 -11.43
CA THR A 112 -13.69 -6.68 -12.68
C THR A 112 -13.81 -7.67 -13.85
N ASN A 113 -13.65 -8.97 -13.59
CA ASN A 113 -13.49 -10.00 -14.65
C ASN A 113 -14.71 -10.19 -15.57
N LYS A 114 -15.90 -9.75 -15.15
CA LYS A 114 -17.13 -9.86 -15.95
C LYS A 114 -17.48 -8.57 -16.69
N LEU A 115 -16.83 -7.46 -16.34
CA LEU A 115 -17.14 -6.14 -16.89
C LEU A 115 -16.16 -5.80 -18.02
N PRO A 116 -16.61 -5.17 -19.11
CA PRO A 116 -15.75 -4.79 -20.23
C PRO A 116 -14.97 -3.50 -19.88
N MET A 117 -14.03 -3.60 -18.95
CA MET A 117 -13.24 -2.45 -18.47
C MET A 117 -12.41 -1.78 -19.58
N SER A 118 -12.04 -2.52 -20.63
CA SER A 118 -11.34 -1.97 -21.79
C SER A 118 -12.16 -0.94 -22.58
N LEU A 119 -13.50 -0.98 -22.46
CA LEU A 119 -14.40 -0.06 -23.18
C LEU A 119 -14.62 1.27 -22.42
N ILE A 120 -14.01 1.44 -21.24
CA ILE A 120 -14.15 2.65 -20.42
C ILE A 120 -13.12 3.71 -20.81
N GLN A 121 -11.90 3.29 -21.17
CA GLN A 121 -10.80 4.20 -21.50
C GLN A 121 -10.81 4.50 -23.00
N ASP A 122 -11.63 5.46 -23.42
CA ASP A 122 -11.40 6.10 -24.72
C ASP A 122 -10.05 6.81 -24.64
N GLY A 123 -9.15 6.55 -25.60
CA GLY A 123 -7.73 6.90 -25.59
C GLY A 123 -7.36 8.39 -25.57
N HIS A 124 -8.11 9.24 -24.88
CA HIS A 124 -7.80 10.63 -24.52
C HIS A 124 -6.64 10.75 -23.52
N THR A 125 -5.64 9.88 -23.61
CA THR A 125 -4.38 10.17 -22.94
C THR A 125 -3.69 11.30 -23.72
N PRO A 126 -3.07 12.28 -23.04
CA PRO A 126 -2.33 13.36 -23.70
C PRO A 126 -1.22 12.83 -24.62
N ASN A 127 -0.73 11.62 -24.36
CA ASN A 127 0.24 10.91 -25.19
C ASN A 127 -0.39 10.33 -26.46
N GLY A 128 -1.61 9.80 -26.42
CA GLY A 128 -2.32 9.27 -27.58
C GLY A 128 -2.60 10.35 -28.64
N LEU A 129 -3.00 11.55 -28.20
CA LEU A 129 -3.20 12.70 -29.10
C LEU A 129 -1.89 13.15 -29.77
N LYS A 130 -0.79 13.18 -29.02
CA LYS A 130 0.54 13.50 -29.57
C LYS A 130 1.01 12.43 -30.56
N GLN A 131 0.84 11.15 -30.23
CA GLN A 131 1.16 10.04 -31.13
C GLN A 131 0.31 10.06 -32.40
N HIS A 132 -0.98 10.35 -32.30
CA HIS A 132 -1.86 10.47 -33.45
C HIS A 132 -1.46 11.64 -34.37
N LYS A 133 -1.17 12.82 -33.78
CA LYS A 133 -0.64 13.97 -34.54
C LYS A 133 0.69 13.65 -35.21
N ALA A 134 1.59 12.98 -34.51
CA ALA A 134 2.89 12.56 -35.05
C ALA A 134 2.72 11.54 -36.19
N LYS A 135 1.82 10.56 -36.02
CA LYS A 135 1.51 9.55 -37.04
C LYS A 135 0.97 10.20 -38.31
N ILE A 136 0.00 11.12 -38.19
CA ILE A 136 -0.52 11.89 -39.32
C ILE A 136 0.59 12.69 -40.00
N ALA A 137 1.51 13.30 -39.22
CA ALA A 137 2.62 14.05 -39.77
C ALA A 137 3.60 13.16 -40.57
N VAL A 138 3.89 11.96 -40.07
CA VAL A 138 4.79 10.98 -40.72
C VAL A 138 4.15 10.35 -41.95
N GLU A 139 2.85 10.01 -41.90
CA GLU A 139 2.12 9.45 -43.04
C GLU A 139 1.98 10.45 -44.19
N ASN A 140 1.72 11.73 -43.86
CA ASN A 140 1.64 12.78 -44.87
C ASN A 140 3.01 13.21 -45.42
N ALA A 141 4.08 13.03 -44.66
CA ALA A 141 5.41 13.50 -45.00
C ALA A 141 6.48 12.50 -44.49
N PRO A 142 6.68 11.38 -45.21
CA PRO A 142 7.63 10.36 -44.79
C PRO A 142 9.06 10.92 -44.80
N PHE A 143 9.94 10.31 -44.00
CA PHE A 143 11.31 10.82 -43.79
C PHE A 143 12.11 10.92 -45.10
N SER A 144 11.98 9.93 -46.00
CA SER A 144 12.66 9.91 -47.31
C SER A 144 12.30 11.09 -48.21
N ASP A 145 11.07 11.59 -48.07
CA ASP A 145 10.52 12.63 -48.93
C ASP A 145 10.70 14.02 -48.32
N THR A 146 10.96 14.07 -47.00
CA THR A 146 11.25 15.31 -46.27
C THR A 146 12.75 15.61 -46.18
N PHE A 147 13.60 14.60 -46.06
CA PHE A 147 15.06 14.73 -45.95
C PHE A 147 15.81 13.66 -46.74
N GLY A 148 16.95 14.04 -47.35
CA GLY A 148 17.82 13.14 -48.11
C GLY A 148 17.78 13.37 -49.63
N PRO A 149 18.44 12.50 -50.42
CA PRO A 149 18.62 12.71 -51.86
C PRO A 149 17.33 12.61 -52.68
N LYS A 150 16.28 11.98 -52.14
CA LYS A 150 14.94 11.90 -52.76
C LYS A 150 13.95 12.93 -52.21
N ALA A 151 14.42 13.89 -51.39
CA ALA A 151 13.56 14.87 -50.75
C ALA A 151 12.75 15.67 -51.78
N GLN A 152 11.42 15.62 -51.63
CA GLN A 152 10.47 16.37 -52.44
C GLN A 152 10.06 17.69 -51.76
N ARG A 153 10.34 17.84 -50.46
CA ARG A 153 9.99 19.04 -49.70
C ARG A 153 10.89 20.23 -50.05
N LYS A 154 10.35 21.17 -50.82
CA LYS A 154 11.05 22.42 -51.20
C LYS A 154 10.82 23.62 -50.28
N ARG A 155 9.72 23.63 -49.50
CA ARG A 155 9.36 24.76 -48.61
C ARG A 155 9.07 24.30 -47.18
N VAL A 156 9.46 25.13 -46.22
CA VAL A 156 9.17 24.93 -44.79
C VAL A 156 7.72 25.36 -44.51
N LYS A 157 7.05 24.63 -43.61
CA LYS A 157 5.74 25.05 -43.08
C LYS A 157 6.04 25.81 -41.80
N LEU A 158 5.99 27.12 -41.85
CA LEU A 158 6.14 27.99 -40.68
C LEU A 158 4.76 28.24 -40.08
N SER A 159 4.70 28.43 -38.76
CA SER A 159 3.49 28.81 -38.02
C SER A 159 3.19 30.32 -38.12
N VAL A 160 4.03 31.07 -38.83
CA VAL A 160 3.99 32.53 -38.88
C VAL A 160 3.85 33.00 -40.32
N ASP A 161 2.97 33.98 -40.53
CA ASP A 161 2.65 34.50 -41.85
C ASP A 161 3.49 35.73 -42.24
N THR A 162 4.03 36.49 -41.25
CA THR A 162 4.80 37.72 -41.47
C THR A 162 6.22 37.65 -40.89
N LEU A 163 7.14 38.39 -41.50
CA LEU A 163 8.54 38.47 -41.03
C LEU A 163 8.64 39.11 -39.63
N GLU A 164 7.79 40.10 -39.35
CA GLU A 164 7.70 40.74 -38.04
C GLU A 164 7.22 39.78 -36.95
N GLY A 165 6.24 38.92 -37.26
CA GLY A 165 5.81 37.87 -36.35
C GLY A 165 6.93 36.87 -36.05
N LEU A 166 7.76 36.54 -37.05
CA LEU A 166 8.88 35.62 -36.87
C LEU A 166 9.96 36.26 -35.99
N ALA A 167 10.27 37.54 -36.20
CA ALA A 167 11.20 38.28 -35.35
C ALA A 167 10.69 38.33 -33.89
N GLY A 168 9.41 38.63 -33.68
CA GLY A 168 8.80 38.61 -32.34
C GLY A 168 8.84 37.24 -31.66
N GLU A 169 8.64 36.15 -32.42
CA GLU A 169 8.73 34.79 -31.88
C GLU A 169 10.19 34.40 -31.56
N THR A 170 11.15 34.82 -32.38
CA THR A 170 12.59 34.54 -32.14
C THR A 170 13.09 35.20 -30.85
N VAL A 171 12.66 36.44 -30.56
CA VAL A 171 12.99 37.12 -29.30
C VAL A 171 12.43 36.34 -28.12
N LYS A 172 11.15 35.95 -28.16
CA LYS A 172 10.53 35.12 -27.10
C LYS A 172 11.23 33.78 -26.92
N MET A 173 11.65 33.13 -28.01
CA MET A 173 12.40 31.88 -27.94
C MET A 173 13.76 32.09 -27.27
N HIS A 174 14.45 33.17 -27.60
CA HIS A 174 15.73 33.54 -27.00
C HIS A 174 15.57 33.82 -25.50
N ASP A 175 14.59 34.62 -25.11
CA ASP A 175 14.29 34.89 -23.70
C ASP A 175 14.00 33.58 -22.96
N SER A 176 13.16 32.70 -23.53
CA SER A 176 12.86 31.39 -22.93
C SER A 176 14.07 30.45 -22.84
N TYR A 177 15.07 30.64 -23.71
CA TYR A 177 16.31 29.88 -23.70
C TYR A 177 17.24 30.39 -22.61
N VAL A 178 17.39 31.72 -22.50
CA VAL A 178 18.15 32.38 -21.43
C VAL A 178 17.54 32.03 -20.08
N ASP A 179 16.21 32.14 -19.93
CA ASP A 179 15.49 31.72 -18.72
C ASP A 179 15.75 30.25 -18.37
N ARG A 180 15.77 29.36 -19.37
CA ARG A 180 16.06 27.93 -19.15
C ARG A 180 17.52 27.70 -18.75
N LEU A 181 18.45 28.46 -19.31
CA LEU A 181 19.87 28.37 -18.97
C LEU A 181 20.10 28.88 -17.55
N GLU A 182 19.48 30.00 -17.18
CA GLU A 182 19.47 30.53 -15.82
C GLU A 182 18.81 29.56 -14.84
N GLN A 183 17.65 28.99 -15.19
CA GLN A 183 17.00 27.96 -14.38
C GLN A 183 17.89 26.73 -14.23
N ALA A 184 18.52 26.24 -15.30
CA ALA A 184 19.44 25.11 -15.21
C ALA A 184 20.64 25.42 -14.30
N LYS A 185 21.17 26.65 -14.37
CA LYS A 185 22.22 27.13 -13.49
C LYS A 185 21.76 27.15 -12.02
N LEU A 186 20.54 27.60 -11.73
CA LEU A 186 19.97 27.64 -10.38
C LEU A 186 19.58 26.25 -9.84
N LEU A 187 18.95 25.39 -10.66
CA LEU A 187 18.50 24.04 -10.27
C LEU A 187 19.64 23.04 -10.10
N SER A 188 20.79 23.27 -10.75
CA SER A 188 21.96 22.38 -10.62
C SER A 188 22.50 22.27 -9.19
N GLY A 189 21.97 23.01 -8.21
CA GLY A 189 22.47 23.00 -6.82
C GLY A 189 23.93 23.48 -6.71
N THR A 190 24.50 23.92 -7.84
CA THR A 190 25.87 24.36 -7.98
C THR A 190 25.87 25.88 -7.93
N SER A 191 25.40 26.43 -6.80
CA SER A 191 25.54 27.85 -6.50
C SER A 191 27.02 28.13 -6.19
N GLY A 192 27.86 28.16 -7.22
CA GLY A 192 29.29 28.44 -7.11
C GLY A 192 30.12 28.20 -8.38
N ASP A 193 29.78 27.25 -9.25
CA ASP A 193 30.78 26.69 -10.18
C ASP A 193 30.43 26.71 -11.67
N ALA A 194 29.55 27.63 -12.08
CA ALA A 194 29.36 27.93 -13.51
C ALA A 194 30.49 28.81 -14.11
N HIS A 195 31.64 28.91 -13.44
CA HIS A 195 32.87 29.40 -14.07
C HIS A 195 33.68 28.29 -14.75
N ASN A 196 33.31 27.02 -14.57
CA ASN A 196 34.08 25.87 -15.06
C ASN A 196 33.46 25.10 -16.24
N ALA A 197 32.38 25.59 -16.85
CA ALA A 197 31.88 25.01 -18.12
C ALA A 197 32.64 25.54 -19.36
N ASP A 198 33.33 26.68 -19.24
CA ASP A 198 34.20 27.25 -20.28
C ASP A 198 35.70 27.09 -19.95
N ALA A 199 36.03 26.34 -18.88
CA ALA A 199 37.41 25.98 -18.55
C ALA A 199 37.73 24.61 -19.18
N ASP A 200 38.03 24.64 -20.48
CA ASP A 200 38.79 23.57 -21.12
C ASP A 200 40.11 23.36 -20.34
N GLY A 201 40.14 22.28 -19.55
CA GLY A 201 41.33 21.56 -19.10
C GLY A 201 42.30 22.28 -18.15
N ALA A 202 42.11 22.12 -16.83
CA ALA A 202 43.23 21.96 -15.88
C ALA A 202 42.80 21.56 -14.45
N ASP A 203 41.68 22.06 -13.91
CA ASP A 203 41.33 21.90 -12.49
C ASP A 203 39.87 21.45 -12.28
N ALA A 204 39.47 20.35 -12.92
CA ALA A 204 38.17 19.73 -12.67
C ALA A 204 38.30 18.73 -11.52
N ASP A 205 38.13 19.19 -10.27
CA ASP A 205 37.98 18.31 -9.12
C ASP A 205 36.74 17.41 -9.33
N LEU A 206 36.98 16.13 -9.62
CA LEU A 206 35.93 15.13 -9.78
C LEU A 206 35.26 14.90 -8.42
N THR A 207 33.93 14.94 -8.41
CA THR A 207 33.16 14.57 -7.22
C THR A 207 33.40 13.10 -6.85
N ALA A 208 33.48 12.82 -5.55
CA ALA A 208 33.69 11.46 -5.07
C ALA A 208 32.57 10.52 -5.53
N ALA A 209 32.91 9.26 -5.76
CA ALA A 209 31.94 8.26 -6.17
C ALA A 209 30.89 8.02 -5.07
N ARG A 210 29.61 7.99 -5.46
CA ARG A 210 28.51 7.67 -4.56
C ARG A 210 28.70 6.30 -3.89
N GLU A 211 28.60 6.28 -2.57
CA GLU A 211 28.78 5.05 -1.80
C GLU A 211 27.72 3.99 -2.18
N PRO A 212 28.11 2.70 -2.32
CA PRO A 212 27.20 1.61 -2.69
C PRO A 212 26.14 1.30 -1.62
N ILE A 213 26.29 1.85 -0.41
CA ILE A 213 25.33 1.68 0.67
C ILE A 213 24.01 2.40 0.38
N PHE A 214 24.03 3.53 -0.34
CA PHE A 214 22.82 4.28 -0.72
C PHE A 214 21.96 3.54 -1.75
N SER A 215 22.51 2.55 -2.44
CA SER A 215 21.75 1.66 -3.34
C SER A 215 21.10 0.47 -2.60
N LYS A 216 21.34 0.30 -1.28
CA LYS A 216 20.68 -0.76 -0.50
C LYS A 216 19.18 -0.45 -0.40
N GLY A 217 18.36 -1.41 -0.83
CA GLY A 217 16.90 -1.25 -0.95
C GLY A 217 16.40 -1.24 -2.40
N GLN A 218 17.30 -1.02 -3.37
CA GLN A 218 16.99 -1.04 -4.81
C GLN A 218 17.35 -2.37 -5.50
N SER A 219 17.79 -3.38 -4.74
CA SER A 219 18.22 -4.66 -5.29
C SER A 219 17.08 -5.42 -5.95
N LYS A 220 17.33 -6.02 -7.13
CA LYS A 220 16.39 -6.91 -7.85
C LYS A 220 15.78 -7.98 -6.94
N ARG A 221 16.55 -8.52 -6.00
CA ARG A 221 16.05 -9.51 -5.03
C ARG A 221 14.89 -8.96 -4.19
N ILE A 222 15.03 -7.75 -3.68
CA ILE A 222 14.03 -7.09 -2.81
C ILE A 222 12.78 -6.74 -3.63
N TRP A 223 12.96 -6.25 -4.86
CA TRP A 223 11.86 -5.96 -5.77
C TRP A 223 11.09 -7.21 -6.18
N ASN A 224 11.77 -8.33 -6.42
CA ASN A 224 11.11 -9.61 -6.71
C ASN A 224 10.25 -10.08 -5.51
N GLU A 225 10.75 -9.93 -4.29
CA GLU A 225 9.97 -10.22 -3.07
C GLU A 225 8.75 -9.28 -2.96
N LEU A 226 8.91 -7.98 -3.25
CA LEU A 226 7.81 -7.03 -3.27
C LEU A 226 6.71 -7.44 -4.26
N TYR A 227 7.06 -7.71 -5.52
CA TYR A 227 6.07 -8.09 -6.53
C TYR A 227 5.37 -9.40 -6.19
N LYS A 228 6.07 -10.34 -5.56
CA LYS A 228 5.47 -11.58 -5.05
C LYS A 228 4.45 -11.33 -3.94
N VAL A 229 4.74 -10.40 -3.02
CA VAL A 229 3.81 -9.98 -1.96
C VAL A 229 2.58 -9.32 -2.58
N ILE A 230 2.79 -8.37 -3.51
CA ILE A 230 1.71 -7.70 -4.22
C ILE A 230 0.84 -8.72 -4.94
N ASP A 231 1.43 -9.68 -5.65
CA ASP A 231 0.69 -10.73 -6.38
C ASP A 231 -0.14 -11.63 -5.45
N SER A 232 0.44 -12.02 -4.33
CA SER A 232 -0.19 -12.94 -3.38
C SER A 232 -1.20 -12.27 -2.44
N SER A 233 -1.27 -10.94 -2.41
CA SER A 233 -2.17 -10.17 -1.55
C SER A 233 -3.45 -9.75 -2.27
N ASP A 234 -4.58 -9.83 -1.57
CA ASP A 234 -5.85 -9.26 -2.01
C ASP A 234 -5.96 -7.78 -1.54
N VAL A 235 -5.42 -7.48 -0.36
CA VAL A 235 -5.36 -6.15 0.24
C VAL A 235 -3.90 -5.76 0.51
N ILE A 236 -3.53 -4.55 0.14
CA ILE A 236 -2.18 -4.00 0.30
C ILE A 236 -2.25 -2.83 1.28
N VAL A 237 -1.49 -2.95 2.36
CA VAL A 237 -1.31 -1.90 3.36
C VAL A 237 0.04 -1.24 3.15
N HIS A 238 0.03 0.04 2.78
CA HIS A 238 1.23 0.85 2.64
C HIS A 238 1.53 1.53 3.98
N ALA A 239 2.59 1.09 4.64
CA ALA A 239 3.06 1.67 5.90
C ALA A 239 3.97 2.88 5.63
N LEU A 240 3.54 4.06 6.09
CA LEU A 240 4.23 5.34 5.96
C LEU A 240 4.71 5.81 7.34
N ASP A 241 5.78 6.60 7.40
CA ASP A 241 6.27 7.23 8.64
C ASP A 241 5.55 8.57 8.84
N ALA A 242 4.87 8.76 9.98
CA ALA A 242 4.08 9.95 10.24
C ALA A 242 4.91 11.26 10.25
N ARG A 243 6.24 11.19 10.44
CA ARG A 243 7.13 12.37 10.43
C ARG A 243 7.36 12.94 9.04
N ASP A 244 7.37 12.08 8.02
CA ASP A 244 7.50 12.47 6.60
C ASP A 244 6.74 11.48 5.70
N PRO A 245 5.40 11.58 5.64
CA PRO A 245 4.59 10.64 4.88
C PRO A 245 4.86 10.68 3.37
N GLU A 246 5.01 11.87 2.78
CA GLU A 246 5.27 12.00 1.34
C GLU A 246 6.67 11.52 0.95
N GLY A 247 7.69 11.76 1.79
CA GLY A 247 9.04 11.24 1.53
C GLY A 247 9.14 9.72 1.65
N THR A 248 8.31 9.10 2.50
CA THR A 248 8.25 7.64 2.67
C THR A 248 7.21 6.95 1.77
N ARG A 249 6.61 7.69 0.83
CA ARG A 249 5.60 7.19 -0.09
C ARG A 249 6.19 6.68 -1.40
N CYS A 250 5.84 5.46 -1.77
CA CYS A 250 6.27 4.82 -3.03
C CYS A 250 5.27 5.03 -4.18
N ARG A 251 5.26 6.21 -4.81
CA ARG A 251 4.36 6.53 -5.94
C ARG A 251 4.47 5.57 -7.13
N SER A 252 5.66 4.99 -7.37
CA SER A 252 5.86 4.00 -8.46
C SER A 252 5.06 2.71 -8.24
N VAL A 253 4.98 2.25 -7.00
CA VAL A 253 4.24 1.03 -6.64
C VAL A 253 2.74 1.30 -6.69
N GLU A 254 2.30 2.48 -6.29
CA GLU A 254 0.90 2.91 -6.37
C GLU A 254 0.41 2.95 -7.82
N LYS A 255 1.18 3.57 -8.71
CA LYS A 255 0.90 3.58 -10.15
C LYS A 255 0.82 2.16 -10.73
N TYR A 256 1.78 1.30 -10.38
CA TYR A 256 1.78 -0.09 -10.79
C TYR A 256 0.51 -0.83 -10.33
N ILE A 257 0.08 -0.65 -9.07
CA ILE A 257 -1.14 -1.30 -8.57
C ILE A 257 -2.37 -0.76 -9.31
N GLN A 258 -2.43 0.55 -9.58
CA GLN A 258 -3.55 1.17 -10.28
C GLN A 258 -3.67 0.71 -11.74
N GLU A 259 -2.54 0.56 -12.43
CA GLU A 259 -2.49 0.16 -13.84
C GLU A 259 -2.65 -1.36 -14.04
N GLU A 260 -1.87 -2.16 -13.30
CA GLU A 260 -1.76 -3.62 -13.53
C GLU A 260 -2.71 -4.43 -12.64
N ALA A 261 -3.06 -3.94 -11.45
CA ALA A 261 -3.82 -4.70 -10.46
C ALA A 261 -4.96 -3.90 -9.78
N PRO A 262 -5.90 -3.32 -10.55
CA PRO A 262 -6.98 -2.47 -10.00
C PRO A 262 -7.96 -3.21 -9.08
N HIS A 263 -7.96 -4.55 -9.09
CA HIS A 263 -8.79 -5.38 -8.21
C HIS A 263 -8.24 -5.50 -6.78
N LYS A 264 -7.02 -5.02 -6.53
CA LYS A 264 -6.37 -5.05 -5.21
C LYS A 264 -6.67 -3.76 -4.45
N HIS A 265 -6.92 -3.91 -3.15
CA HIS A 265 -7.29 -2.78 -2.30
C HIS A 265 -6.03 -2.13 -1.73
N LEU A 266 -5.82 -0.83 -1.94
CA LEU A 266 -4.69 -0.09 -1.38
C LEU A 266 -5.13 0.81 -0.23
N ILE A 267 -4.47 0.68 0.93
CA ILE A 267 -4.78 1.41 2.16
C ILE A 267 -3.49 1.99 2.73
N PHE A 268 -3.52 3.21 3.25
CA PHE A 268 -2.37 3.79 3.94
C PHE A 268 -2.47 3.65 5.45
N VAL A 269 -1.34 3.34 6.07
CA VAL A 269 -1.20 3.34 7.53
C VAL A 269 -0.05 4.26 7.89
N LEU A 270 -0.39 5.40 8.49
CA LEU A 270 0.56 6.31 9.10
C LEU A 270 1.00 5.71 10.44
N ASN A 271 2.24 5.25 10.52
CA ASN A 271 2.82 4.68 11.73
C ASN A 271 3.75 5.68 12.42
N LYS A 272 4.09 5.41 13.69
CA LYS A 272 4.89 6.29 14.57
C LYS A 272 4.19 7.60 14.93
N CYS A 273 2.87 7.53 15.09
CA CYS A 273 2.04 8.65 15.51
C CYS A 273 2.43 9.24 16.88
N ASP A 274 3.16 8.50 17.71
CA ASP A 274 3.73 8.95 18.99
C ASP A 274 4.83 9.99 18.84
N LEU A 275 5.52 10.04 17.69
CA LEU A 275 6.60 10.98 17.44
C LEU A 275 6.11 12.35 16.92
N VAL A 276 4.83 12.47 16.60
CA VAL A 276 4.24 13.66 15.98
C VAL A 276 3.07 14.15 16.84
N PRO A 277 2.89 15.47 17.03
CA PRO A 277 1.73 16.00 17.74
C PRO A 277 0.39 15.61 17.08
N THR A 278 -0.60 15.23 17.90
CA THR A 278 -1.90 14.68 17.45
C THR A 278 -2.72 15.65 16.61
N SER A 279 -2.90 16.90 17.04
CA SER A 279 -3.64 17.92 16.27
C SER A 279 -3.69 19.31 16.95
N VAL A 280 -3.66 19.39 18.28
CA VAL A 280 -3.88 20.65 19.00
C VAL A 280 -3.06 20.68 20.29
N ALA A 281 -1.78 21.04 20.19
CA ALA A 281 -1.09 21.68 21.30
C ALA A 281 -0.84 23.11 20.88
N LEU A 282 -1.82 23.96 21.20
CA LEU A 282 -1.71 25.41 21.29
C LEU A 282 -0.33 25.79 21.86
N THR A 283 0.63 26.07 21.00
CA THR A 283 1.74 26.90 21.39
C THR A 283 1.35 28.30 20.96
N ARG A 284 0.65 28.96 21.87
CA ARG A 284 0.42 30.40 21.93
C ARG A 284 1.76 31.12 22.10
N PHE A 285 2.68 30.93 21.16
CA PHE A 285 3.88 31.76 21.02
C PHE A 285 3.69 32.60 19.76
N ARG A 286 3.03 33.73 20.00
CA ARG A 286 3.24 35.05 19.39
C ARG A 286 3.71 35.06 17.92
N PHE A 287 2.87 35.68 17.08
CA PHE A 287 2.99 36.01 15.64
C PHE A 287 2.35 35.03 14.65
N GLU A 288 1.23 35.53 14.08
CA GLU A 288 0.57 35.23 12.80
C GLU A 288 0.25 33.78 12.40
N GLY A 289 -1.05 33.50 12.32
CA GLY A 289 -1.63 32.39 11.54
C GLY A 289 -1.85 31.10 12.31
N LEU A 290 -3.11 30.80 12.62
CA LEU A 290 -3.55 29.55 13.24
C LEU A 290 -3.48 28.43 12.19
N VAL A 291 -2.31 27.82 12.01
CA VAL A 291 -2.14 26.70 11.08
C VAL A 291 -2.31 25.40 11.86
N GLU A 292 -3.31 24.60 11.48
CA GLU A 292 -3.50 23.21 11.90
C GLU A 292 -2.31 22.33 11.40
N LYS A 293 -1.16 22.41 12.09
CA LYS A 293 0.05 21.65 11.76
C LYS A 293 0.11 20.40 12.64
N GLY A 294 -0.59 19.34 12.25
CA GLY A 294 -0.59 18.09 13.02
C GLY A 294 -0.92 16.85 12.20
N MET A 295 -0.79 15.69 12.85
CA MET A 295 -1.07 14.38 12.26
C MET A 295 -2.48 14.28 11.64
N ALA A 296 -3.48 14.90 12.26
CA ALA A 296 -4.84 14.93 11.72
C ALA A 296 -4.93 15.56 10.32
N SER A 297 -4.11 16.58 10.03
CA SER A 297 -4.06 17.23 8.72
C SER A 297 -3.45 16.31 7.66
N TRP A 298 -2.43 15.51 8.03
CA TRP A 298 -1.91 14.45 7.15
C TRP A 298 -2.96 13.38 6.83
N VAL A 299 -3.70 12.90 7.84
CA VAL A 299 -4.82 11.96 7.63
C VAL A 299 -5.87 12.57 6.69
N ARG A 300 -6.27 13.83 6.90
CA ARG A 300 -7.25 14.52 6.04
C ARG A 300 -6.77 14.67 4.60
N THR A 301 -5.50 15.00 4.40
CA THR A 301 -4.90 15.18 3.08
C THR A 301 -4.82 13.85 2.34
N LEU A 302 -4.28 12.82 2.98
CA LEU A 302 -4.09 11.52 2.33
C LEU A 302 -5.41 10.78 2.13
N SER A 303 -6.40 10.99 3.00
CA SER A 303 -7.73 10.38 2.89
C SER A 303 -8.50 10.82 1.64
N LYS A 304 -8.08 11.89 0.98
CA LYS A 304 -8.62 12.30 -0.33
C LYS A 304 -8.24 11.33 -1.44
N GLU A 305 -7.09 10.65 -1.30
CA GLU A 305 -6.56 9.75 -2.33
C GLU A 305 -6.81 8.28 -1.97
N TYR A 306 -6.55 7.88 -0.73
CA TYR A 306 -6.72 6.49 -0.27
C TYR A 306 -7.20 6.47 1.18
N PRO A 307 -7.96 5.44 1.61
CA PRO A 307 -8.30 5.27 3.01
C PRO A 307 -7.04 5.24 3.88
N THR A 308 -6.96 6.15 4.86
CA THR A 308 -5.79 6.28 5.73
C THR A 308 -6.13 6.07 7.20
N LEU A 309 -5.25 5.33 7.89
CA LEU A 309 -5.36 5.08 9.32
C LEU A 309 -4.10 5.56 10.04
N ALA A 310 -4.29 6.21 11.19
CA ALA A 310 -3.21 6.51 12.13
C ALA A 310 -2.96 5.31 13.05
N PHE A 311 -1.69 4.98 13.30
CA PHE A 311 -1.28 3.80 14.03
C PHE A 311 -0.05 4.06 14.90
N HIS A 312 -0.07 3.50 16.11
CA HIS A 312 1.13 3.40 16.95
C HIS A 312 1.36 1.93 17.28
N ALA A 313 2.47 1.40 16.77
CA ALA A 313 2.84 0.00 16.90
C ALA A 313 3.57 -0.27 18.21
N SER A 314 2.84 -0.82 19.19
CA SER A 314 3.39 -1.34 20.43
C SER A 314 2.58 -2.56 20.87
N ILE A 315 3.23 -3.57 21.46
CA ILE A 315 2.55 -4.81 21.89
C ILE A 315 1.59 -4.53 23.06
N ASN A 316 1.98 -3.60 23.94
CA ASN A 316 1.28 -3.32 25.19
C ASN A 316 0.33 -2.11 25.04
N ASN A 317 0.82 -1.01 24.47
CA ASN A 317 0.07 0.24 24.34
C ASN A 317 -0.06 0.64 22.87
N SER A 318 -0.97 0.01 22.14
CA SER A 318 -1.17 0.28 20.71
C SER A 318 -2.28 1.30 20.46
N PHE A 319 -2.10 2.18 19.47
CA PHE A 319 -3.16 3.02 18.93
C PHE A 319 -3.55 2.55 17.51
N GLY A 320 -4.84 2.62 17.15
CA GLY A 320 -5.33 2.26 15.82
C GLY A 320 -5.50 0.76 15.55
N LYS A 321 -5.15 -0.12 16.51
CA LYS A 321 -5.28 -1.58 16.38
C LYS A 321 -6.72 -2.04 16.10
N GLY A 322 -7.69 -1.56 16.87
CA GLY A 322 -9.10 -1.91 16.70
C GLY A 322 -9.64 -1.50 15.33
N SER A 323 -9.32 -0.26 14.92
CA SER A 323 -9.71 0.31 13.63
C SER A 323 -9.16 -0.52 12.46
N LEU A 324 -7.87 -0.87 12.47
CA LEU A 324 -7.27 -1.70 11.42
C LEU A 324 -7.88 -3.11 11.39
N ILE A 325 -8.13 -3.74 12.54
CA ILE A 325 -8.80 -5.06 12.59
C ILE A 325 -10.22 -4.99 12.04
N GLN A 326 -10.97 -3.93 12.37
CA GLN A 326 -12.33 -3.72 11.87
C GLN A 326 -12.33 -3.55 10.35
N LEU A 327 -11.40 -2.76 9.81
CA LEU A 327 -11.25 -2.57 8.38
C LEU A 327 -10.91 -3.88 7.66
N LEU A 328 -9.96 -4.66 8.17
CA LEU A 328 -9.63 -5.98 7.61
C LEU A 328 -10.80 -6.97 7.69
N ARG A 329 -11.62 -6.90 8.74
CA ARG A 329 -12.87 -7.68 8.84
C ARG A 329 -13.89 -7.27 7.79
N GLN A 330 -14.04 -5.97 7.51
CA GLN A 330 -14.92 -5.49 6.44
C GLN A 330 -14.50 -6.08 5.08
N PHE A 331 -13.20 -6.05 4.76
CA PHE A 331 -12.69 -6.72 3.56
C PHE A 331 -12.92 -8.24 3.59
N SER A 332 -12.82 -8.88 4.76
CA SER A 332 -13.16 -10.30 4.93
C SER A 332 -14.62 -10.65 4.69
N ILE A 333 -15.54 -9.72 4.94
CA ILE A 333 -16.97 -9.88 4.63
C ILE A 333 -17.20 -9.62 3.15
N LEU A 334 -16.51 -8.62 2.60
CA LEU A 334 -16.62 -8.20 1.21
C LEU A 334 -16.20 -9.31 0.22
N HIS A 335 -15.14 -10.05 0.54
CA HIS A 335 -14.70 -11.25 -0.20
C HIS A 335 -15.14 -12.53 0.51
N SER A 336 -16.46 -12.71 0.64
CA SER A 336 -17.06 -13.92 1.24
C SER A 336 -16.90 -15.16 0.36
N ASP A 337 -16.76 -14.98 -0.95
CA ASP A 337 -16.49 -16.03 -1.93
C ASP A 337 -15.10 -16.66 -1.75
N ARG A 338 -14.14 -15.89 -1.21
CA ARG A 338 -12.81 -16.37 -0.88
C ARG A 338 -12.78 -17.00 0.51
N LYS A 339 -12.23 -18.20 0.57
CA LYS A 339 -12.02 -18.93 1.84
C LYS A 339 -11.13 -18.16 2.80
N GLN A 340 -10.14 -17.46 2.27
CA GLN A 340 -9.17 -16.68 3.02
C GLN A 340 -8.74 -15.44 2.23
N ILE A 341 -8.28 -14.43 2.96
CA ILE A 341 -7.75 -13.17 2.44
C ILE A 341 -6.32 -13.00 2.90
N SER A 342 -5.47 -12.55 1.99
CA SER A 342 -4.08 -12.20 2.27
C SER A 342 -3.89 -10.69 2.23
N VAL A 343 -3.27 -10.14 3.29
CA VAL A 343 -2.98 -8.73 3.46
C VAL A 343 -1.48 -8.52 3.42
N GLY A 344 -0.98 -7.83 2.39
CA GLY A 344 0.44 -7.53 2.22
C GLY A 344 0.83 -6.18 2.86
N PHE A 345 1.92 -6.13 3.61
CA PHE A 345 2.48 -4.88 4.13
C PHE A 345 3.64 -4.40 3.26
N ILE A 346 3.53 -3.22 2.66
CA ILE A 346 4.56 -2.59 1.82
C ILE A 346 4.99 -1.24 2.40
N GLY A 347 6.15 -0.73 1.96
CA GLY A 347 6.65 0.60 2.36
C GLY A 347 8.15 0.61 2.64
N TYR A 348 8.68 1.80 2.93
CA TYR A 348 10.11 2.03 3.17
C TYR A 348 10.68 1.18 4.32
N PRO A 349 12.00 0.91 4.33
CA PRO A 349 12.67 0.38 5.52
C PRO A 349 12.35 1.22 6.77
N ASN A 350 12.36 0.61 7.96
CA ASN A 350 12.15 1.29 9.23
C ASN A 350 10.81 2.04 9.43
N THR A 351 9.83 1.91 8.52
CA THR A 351 8.46 2.46 8.75
C THR A 351 7.67 1.69 9.80
N GLY A 352 8.11 0.48 10.17
CA GLY A 352 7.52 -0.32 11.24
C GLY A 352 6.51 -1.40 10.81
N LYS A 353 6.59 -1.88 9.55
CA LYS A 353 5.77 -2.98 9.00
C LYS A 353 5.68 -4.19 9.94
N SER A 354 6.82 -4.78 10.28
CA SER A 354 6.92 -5.94 11.18
C SER A 354 6.42 -5.64 12.60
N SER A 355 6.57 -4.40 13.08
CA SER A 355 6.03 -3.94 14.37
C SER A 355 4.50 -3.84 14.37
N ILE A 356 3.89 -3.39 13.26
CA ILE A 356 2.43 -3.37 13.08
C ILE A 356 1.88 -4.80 13.16
N ILE A 357 2.53 -5.75 12.48
CA ILE A 357 2.13 -7.16 12.51
C ILE A 357 2.21 -7.76 13.93
N ASN A 358 3.31 -7.50 14.65
CA ASN A 358 3.47 -7.93 16.04
C ASN A 358 2.39 -7.34 16.97
N THR A 359 2.02 -6.08 16.74
CA THR A 359 0.96 -5.38 17.48
C THR A 359 -0.41 -6.00 17.22
N LEU A 360 -0.73 -6.31 15.96
CA LEU A 360 -1.96 -7.00 15.58
C LEU A 360 -2.04 -8.39 16.24
N ARG A 361 -0.92 -9.13 16.27
CA ARG A 361 -0.83 -10.44 16.93
C ARG A 361 -0.74 -10.40 18.45
N LYS A 362 -0.48 -9.23 19.06
CA LYS A 362 -0.22 -9.04 20.51
C LYS A 362 0.94 -9.92 21.02
N LYS A 363 1.88 -10.29 20.14
CA LYS A 363 3.08 -11.07 20.49
C LYS A 363 4.18 -10.83 19.46
N LYS A 364 5.44 -11.08 19.84
CA LYS A 364 6.60 -10.97 18.95
C LYS A 364 6.63 -12.18 18.00
N VAL A 365 6.18 -11.99 16.75
CA VAL A 365 6.21 -13.00 15.67
C VAL A 365 7.31 -12.68 14.67
N CYS A 366 7.37 -11.44 14.20
CA CYS A 366 8.44 -10.94 13.33
C CYS A 366 9.62 -10.44 14.17
N THR A 367 10.84 -10.64 13.67
CA THR A 367 12.02 -9.96 14.22
C THR A 367 11.93 -8.46 13.91
N VAL A 368 12.26 -7.65 14.91
CA VAL A 368 12.23 -6.19 14.81
C VAL A 368 13.52 -5.65 15.41
N ALA A 369 14.12 -4.69 14.73
CA ALA A 369 15.31 -3.98 15.14
C ALA A 369 15.23 -2.52 14.65
N PRO A 370 15.90 -1.56 15.32
CA PRO A 370 15.98 -0.18 14.86
C PRO A 370 16.89 0.00 13.62
N ILE A 371 17.54 -1.08 13.18
CA ILE A 371 18.48 -1.10 12.07
C ILE A 371 17.72 -1.50 10.79
N PRO A 372 17.93 -0.81 9.66
CA PRO A 372 17.30 -1.20 8.41
C PRO A 372 17.80 -2.56 7.90
N GLY A 373 16.92 -3.25 7.17
CA GLY A 373 17.22 -4.53 6.52
C GLY A 373 17.14 -5.76 7.45
N GLU A 374 16.43 -5.65 8.57
CA GLU A 374 16.14 -6.78 9.46
C GLU A 374 15.31 -7.86 8.74
N THR A 375 14.15 -7.47 8.19
CA THR A 375 13.33 -8.35 7.36
C THR A 375 13.94 -8.47 5.96
N LYS A 376 14.42 -9.67 5.61
CA LYS A 376 15.09 -9.94 4.32
C LYS A 376 14.24 -10.71 3.31
N VAL A 377 13.27 -11.49 3.78
CA VAL A 377 12.44 -12.41 3.00
C VAL A 377 11.02 -12.28 3.49
N TRP A 378 10.05 -12.41 2.58
CA TRP A 378 8.65 -12.38 2.94
C TRP A 378 8.22 -13.57 3.83
N GLN A 379 7.19 -13.39 4.66
CA GLN A 379 6.68 -14.44 5.55
C GLN A 379 5.17 -14.32 5.75
N TYR A 380 4.49 -15.48 5.81
CA TYR A 380 3.06 -15.57 6.09
C TYR A 380 2.79 -15.70 7.59
N ILE A 381 1.87 -14.87 8.09
CA ILE A 381 1.49 -14.81 9.50
C ILE A 381 -0.02 -14.84 9.61
N THR A 382 -0.56 -15.81 10.34
CA THR A 382 -2.02 -15.95 10.51
C THR A 382 -2.55 -14.97 11.56
N LEU A 383 -3.44 -14.05 11.23
CA LEU A 383 -4.09 -13.20 12.26
C LEU A 383 -5.34 -13.89 12.82
N MET A 384 -6.21 -14.33 11.91
CA MET A 384 -7.43 -15.10 12.18
C MET A 384 -7.47 -16.29 11.22
N LYS A 385 -8.42 -17.23 11.40
CA LYS A 385 -8.55 -18.40 10.50
C LYS A 385 -8.72 -18.00 9.02
N ARG A 386 -9.33 -16.85 8.74
CA ARG A 386 -9.58 -16.33 7.38
C ARG A 386 -8.57 -15.26 6.91
N ILE A 387 -7.81 -14.63 7.80
CA ILE A 387 -6.97 -13.47 7.45
C ILE A 387 -5.50 -13.82 7.66
N TYR A 388 -4.72 -13.77 6.58
CA TYR A 388 -3.28 -13.93 6.55
C TYR A 388 -2.62 -12.58 6.33
N LEU A 389 -1.54 -12.30 7.07
CA LEU A 389 -0.69 -11.13 6.92
C LEU A 389 0.61 -11.56 6.24
N ILE A 390 1.12 -10.74 5.33
CA ILE A 390 2.40 -10.96 4.65
C ILE A 390 3.33 -9.80 4.98
N ASP A 391 4.45 -10.11 5.63
CA ASP A 391 5.51 -9.13 5.88
C ASP A 391 6.44 -9.07 4.67
N CYS A 392 6.88 -7.88 4.26
CA CYS A 392 7.75 -7.64 3.11
C CYS A 392 9.02 -6.90 3.54
N PRO A 393 10.19 -7.18 2.94
CA PRO A 393 11.35 -6.29 3.07
C PRO A 393 11.01 -4.86 2.67
N GLY A 394 11.69 -3.87 3.26
CA GLY A 394 11.52 -2.47 2.89
C GLY A 394 12.08 -2.18 1.50
N VAL A 395 11.33 -1.41 0.71
CA VAL A 395 11.70 -1.06 -0.67
C VAL A 395 11.95 0.43 -0.79
N VAL A 396 12.89 0.80 -1.66
CA VAL A 396 13.18 2.20 -1.99
C VAL A 396 13.15 2.35 -3.50
N PRO A 397 12.25 3.17 -4.07
CA PRO A 397 12.25 3.47 -5.49
C PRO A 397 13.57 4.16 -5.90
N PRO A 398 14.19 3.76 -7.02
CA PRO A 398 15.31 4.51 -7.59
C PRO A 398 14.77 5.79 -8.21
N SER A 399 14.68 6.87 -7.43
CA SER A 399 14.38 8.21 -7.94
C SER A 399 15.66 9.02 -8.05
N ASN A 400 15.94 9.56 -9.24
CA ASN A 400 17.11 10.40 -9.48
C ASN A 400 17.06 11.74 -8.71
N ASN A 401 15.87 12.13 -8.26
CA ASN A 401 15.67 13.37 -7.50
C ASN A 401 15.92 13.21 -5.99
N ALA A 402 16.12 11.98 -5.49
CA ALA A 402 16.38 11.76 -4.07
C ALA A 402 17.86 11.95 -3.77
N THR A 403 18.18 12.95 -2.95
CA THR A 403 19.54 13.19 -2.45
C THR A 403 19.97 12.07 -1.50
N GLU A 404 21.29 11.92 -1.32
CA GLU A 404 21.83 10.97 -0.33
C GLU A 404 21.41 11.33 1.09
N GLU A 405 21.31 12.63 1.38
CA GLU A 405 20.81 13.16 2.64
C GLU A 405 19.38 12.66 2.91
N ASP A 406 18.47 12.75 1.93
CA ASP A 406 17.09 12.29 2.08
C ASP A 406 16.99 10.79 2.36
N ILE A 407 17.81 9.99 1.68
CA ILE A 407 17.83 8.53 1.86
C ILE A 407 18.33 8.17 3.26
N LEU A 408 19.35 8.88 3.75
CA LEU A 408 19.91 8.70 5.09
C LEU A 408 18.90 9.11 6.17
N LEU A 409 18.28 10.28 6.05
CA LEU A 409 17.33 10.82 7.04
C LEU A 409 16.02 10.01 7.11
N ARG A 410 15.66 9.29 6.04
CA ARG A 410 14.53 8.33 6.06
C ARG A 410 14.87 7.00 6.72
N GLY A 411 16.14 6.77 7.10
CA GLY A 411 16.58 5.57 7.82
C GLY A 411 16.64 4.32 6.96
N VAL A 412 16.96 4.47 5.67
CA VAL A 412 17.18 3.35 4.72
C VAL A 412 18.53 2.68 4.93
N VAL A 413 19.54 3.50 5.25
CA VAL A 413 20.95 3.13 5.30
C VAL A 413 21.38 2.87 6.75
N ARG A 414 22.36 1.97 6.92
CA ARG A 414 23.06 1.78 8.19
C ARG A 414 24.13 2.84 8.33
N VAL A 415 24.00 3.69 9.35
CA VAL A 415 24.83 4.87 9.59
C VAL A 415 26.30 4.49 9.85
N GLU A 416 26.54 3.27 10.34
CA GLU A 416 27.89 2.77 10.65
C GLU A 416 28.78 2.71 9.39
N ASN A 417 28.18 2.44 8.23
CA ASN A 417 28.88 2.21 6.96
C ASN A 417 29.04 3.47 6.10
N VAL A 418 28.60 4.62 6.60
CA VAL A 418 28.78 5.92 5.94
C VAL A 418 30.18 6.44 6.28
N GLU A 419 30.92 6.92 5.28
CA GLU A 419 32.30 7.39 5.45
C GLU A 419 32.35 8.71 6.22
N ASN A 420 31.67 9.73 5.68
CA ASN A 420 31.64 11.10 6.21
C ASN A 420 30.25 11.45 6.74
N PRO A 421 29.88 11.08 7.98
CA PRO A 421 28.56 11.36 8.55
C PRO A 421 28.35 12.84 8.92
N GLU A 422 29.43 13.59 9.13
CA GLU A 422 29.39 15.00 9.56
C GLU A 422 28.68 15.91 8.56
N GLN A 423 28.79 15.61 7.25
CA GLN A 423 28.15 16.39 6.19
C GLN A 423 26.62 16.41 6.25
N TYR A 424 26.00 15.41 6.90
CA TYR A 424 24.55 15.28 7.00
C TYR A 424 23.96 15.99 8.23
N ILE A 425 24.80 16.46 9.17
CA ILE A 425 24.35 17.12 10.40
C ILE A 425 23.66 18.47 10.13
N PRO A 426 24.13 19.34 9.21
CA PRO A 426 23.41 20.55 8.84
C PRO A 426 21.95 20.28 8.41
N ALA A 427 21.72 19.19 7.66
CA ALA A 427 20.37 18.80 7.23
C ALA A 427 19.47 18.38 8.41
N ILE A 428 20.05 17.72 9.43
CA ILE A 428 19.34 17.42 10.68
C ILE A 428 18.98 18.71 11.41
N LEU A 429 19.96 19.60 11.62
CA LEU A 429 19.75 20.88 12.29
C LEU A 429 18.67 21.73 11.60
N LYS A 430 18.58 21.66 10.26
CA LYS A 430 17.52 22.33 9.48
C LYS A 430 16.12 21.74 9.72
N LYS A 431 16.01 20.42 9.95
CA LYS A 431 14.72 19.73 10.19
C LYS A 431 14.26 19.79 11.63
N THR A 432 15.18 19.86 12.59
CA THR A 432 14.88 19.91 14.02
C THR A 432 14.88 21.34 14.54
N GLN A 433 13.97 21.67 15.46
CA GLN A 433 14.04 22.98 16.11
C GLN A 433 15.19 23.02 17.12
N GLN A 434 15.92 24.14 17.17
CA GLN A 434 17.06 24.32 18.07
C GLN A 434 16.70 24.06 19.53
N CYS A 435 15.52 24.51 19.98
CA CYS A 435 15.03 24.29 21.34
C CYS A 435 14.92 22.81 21.74
N HIS A 436 14.64 21.92 20.79
CA HIS A 436 14.54 20.48 21.03
C HIS A 436 15.92 19.83 21.11
N ILE A 437 16.86 20.28 20.29
CA ILE A 437 18.26 19.83 20.33
C ILE A 437 18.91 20.22 21.66
N GLU A 438 18.78 21.49 22.04
CA GLU A 438 19.30 22.03 23.31
C GLU A 438 18.71 21.29 24.51
N ARG A 439 17.40 20.98 24.49
CA ARG A 439 16.77 20.21 25.57
C ARG A 439 17.27 18.75 25.63
N THR A 440 17.46 18.11 24.48
CA THR A 440 17.80 16.69 24.41
C THR A 440 19.25 16.43 24.81
N TYR A 441 20.16 17.30 24.40
CA TYR A 441 21.59 17.18 24.69
C TYR A 441 22.05 18.08 25.84
N GLU A 442 21.19 18.96 26.37
CA GLU A 442 21.47 19.97 27.41
C GLU A 442 22.76 20.76 27.10
N ILE A 443 22.79 21.30 25.88
CA ILE A 443 23.82 22.20 25.38
C ILE A 443 23.15 23.53 25.00
N LYS A 444 23.92 24.62 24.94
CA LYS A 444 23.41 25.94 24.57
C LYS A 444 24.37 26.61 23.60
N GLY A 445 23.83 27.42 22.69
CA GLY A 445 24.59 28.43 21.95
C GLY A 445 25.57 27.90 20.91
N PHE A 446 25.17 26.92 20.11
CA PHE A 446 25.92 26.52 18.90
C PHE A 446 25.43 27.30 17.68
N ALA A 447 26.35 27.80 16.86
CA ALA A 447 26.04 28.50 15.62
C ALA A 447 26.14 27.58 14.39
N ASP A 448 27.12 26.66 14.38
CA ASP A 448 27.40 25.76 13.27
C ASP A 448 27.30 24.27 13.66
N ALA A 449 27.12 23.41 12.66
CA ALA A 449 27.08 21.97 12.84
C ALA A 449 28.40 21.40 13.40
N THR A 450 29.54 21.93 12.96
CA THR A 450 30.87 21.50 13.44
C THR A 450 31.07 21.87 14.91
N GLU A 451 30.68 23.09 15.28
CA GLU A 451 30.72 23.57 16.66
C GLU A 451 29.80 22.73 17.56
N PHE A 452 28.57 22.46 17.12
CA PHE A 452 27.63 21.58 17.80
C PHE A 452 28.24 20.20 18.10
N LEU A 453 28.87 19.56 17.11
CA LEU A 453 29.51 18.26 17.27
C LEU A 453 30.70 18.32 18.23
N SER A 454 31.50 19.39 18.18
CA SER A 454 32.65 19.57 19.07
C SER A 454 32.25 19.75 20.54
N ILE A 455 31.19 20.55 20.80
CA ILE A 455 30.65 20.77 22.15
C ILE A 455 30.07 19.46 22.68
N LEU A 456 29.33 18.73 21.83
CA LEU A 456 28.74 17.45 22.21
C LEU A 456 29.80 16.38 22.47
N ALA A 457 30.88 16.33 21.68
CA ALA A 457 32.01 15.43 21.88
C ALA A 457 32.72 15.69 23.22
N ARG A 458 32.99 16.97 23.53
CA ARG A 458 33.61 17.38 24.80
C ARG A 458 32.73 17.07 26.00
N LYS A 459 31.43 17.37 25.91
CA LYS A 459 30.45 17.03 26.98
C LYS A 459 30.34 15.52 27.18
N GLY A 460 30.34 14.75 26.08
CA GLY A 460 30.22 13.30 26.10
C GLY A 460 31.52 12.55 26.42
N GLY A 461 32.64 13.25 26.62
CA GLY A 461 33.95 12.63 26.83
C GLY A 461 34.46 11.80 25.64
N ARG A 462 33.94 12.04 24.43
CA ARG A 462 34.31 11.32 23.20
C ARG A 462 35.42 12.08 22.48
N LEU A 463 36.63 11.92 23.00
CA LEU A 463 37.83 12.54 22.47
C LEU A 463 38.79 11.46 21.98
N LEU A 464 39.47 11.75 20.88
CA LEU A 464 40.59 10.96 20.37
C LEU A 464 41.85 11.21 21.22
N LYS A 465 42.87 10.39 21.00
CA LYS A 465 44.19 10.57 21.63
C LYS A 465 44.73 11.96 21.27
N GLY A 466 45.08 12.75 22.28
CA GLY A 466 45.51 14.14 22.10
C GLY A 466 44.45 15.19 22.41
N GLY A 467 43.23 14.77 22.82
CA GLY A 467 42.18 15.70 23.25
C GLY A 467 41.35 16.30 22.09
N GLU A 468 41.53 15.78 20.88
CA GLU A 468 40.75 16.16 19.70
C GLU A 468 39.32 15.57 19.78
N PRO A 469 38.27 16.33 19.51
CA PRO A 469 36.90 15.81 19.52
C PRO A 469 36.64 14.80 18.39
N ASP A 470 36.05 13.65 18.70
CA ASP A 470 35.67 12.64 17.71
C ASP A 470 34.35 13.02 17.02
N VAL A 471 34.46 13.85 15.96
CA VAL A 471 33.33 14.38 15.19
C VAL A 471 32.56 13.25 14.47
N ASN A 472 33.27 12.27 13.91
CA ASN A 472 32.67 11.18 13.11
C ASN A 472 31.79 10.29 13.99
N SER A 473 32.29 9.80 15.13
CA SER A 473 31.50 8.94 16.02
C SER A 473 30.31 9.67 16.65
N VAL A 474 30.48 10.96 16.98
CA VAL A 474 29.40 11.79 17.52
C VAL A 474 28.34 12.06 16.45
N ALA A 475 28.74 12.33 15.20
CA ALA A 475 27.80 12.48 14.10
C ALA A 475 26.98 11.20 13.87
N LYS A 476 27.61 10.01 13.87
CA LYS A 476 26.90 8.71 13.79
C LYS A 476 25.90 8.51 14.93
N MET A 477 26.24 8.96 16.15
CA MET A 477 25.33 8.93 17.29
C MET A 477 24.12 9.84 17.06
N VAL A 478 24.36 11.10 16.66
CA VAL A 478 23.31 12.10 16.44
C VAL A 478 22.33 11.66 15.36
N ILE A 479 22.84 11.12 14.24
CA ILE A 479 22.00 10.57 13.16
C ILE A 479 21.15 9.41 13.68
N ASN A 480 21.73 8.49 14.46
CA ASN A 480 20.97 7.38 15.05
C ASN A 480 19.90 7.86 16.04
N ASP A 481 20.20 8.87 16.85
CA ASP A 481 19.25 9.49 17.79
C ASP A 481 18.10 10.19 17.05
N PHE A 482 18.39 10.84 15.91
CA PHE A 482 17.39 11.41 15.00
C PHE A 482 16.47 10.34 14.40
N LEU A 483 17.05 9.25 13.88
CA LEU A 483 16.29 8.17 13.24
C LEU A 483 15.39 7.42 14.24
N ARG A 484 15.90 7.17 15.46
CA ARG A 484 15.19 6.50 16.56
C ARG A 484 14.09 7.36 17.19
N GLY A 485 14.04 8.65 16.87
CA GLY A 485 13.02 9.57 17.39
C GLY A 485 13.34 10.12 18.78
N LYS A 486 14.60 10.07 19.23
CA LYS A 486 15.03 10.76 20.46
C LYS A 486 15.02 12.26 20.27
N LEU A 487 15.38 12.73 19.07
CA LEU A 487 15.18 14.11 18.63
C LEU A 487 13.79 14.23 17.99
N PRO A 488 12.86 15.03 18.57
CA PRO A 488 11.55 15.24 17.99
C PRO A 488 11.64 16.14 16.75
N TRP A 489 11.07 15.66 15.64
CA TRP A 489 10.95 16.40 14.39
C TRP A 489 9.75 15.88 13.59
N PHE A 490 9.17 16.74 12.75
CA PHE A 490 8.12 16.37 11.81
C PHE A 490 8.08 17.37 10.65
N THR A 491 7.63 16.89 9.49
CA THR A 491 7.42 17.72 8.31
C THR A 491 5.99 18.28 8.33
N PRO A 492 5.80 19.60 8.15
CA PRO A 492 4.46 20.16 8.10
C PRO A 492 3.69 19.65 6.87
N PRO A 493 2.39 19.36 6.99
CA PRO A 493 1.57 19.00 5.84
C PRO A 493 1.46 20.17 4.86
N PRO A 494 1.23 19.90 3.56
CA PRO A 494 0.97 20.95 2.58
C PRO A 494 -0.25 21.77 3.04
N LYS A 495 -0.13 23.10 2.95
CA LYS A 495 -1.26 24.00 3.26
C LYS A 495 -2.40 23.63 2.31
N SER A 496 -3.57 23.30 2.84
CA SER A 496 -4.78 23.23 2.01
C SER A 496 -4.98 24.60 1.39
N ALA A 497 -4.93 24.70 0.06
CA ALA A 497 -5.35 25.91 -0.62
C ALA A 497 -6.77 26.25 -0.13
N GLU A 498 -6.95 27.46 0.40
CA GLU A 498 -8.22 27.98 0.86
C GLU A 498 -9.23 27.93 -0.28
N THR A 499 -9.98 26.84 -0.34
CA THR A 499 -11.26 26.78 -1.04
C THR A 499 -12.27 26.84 0.10
N GLY A 500 -13.12 27.86 0.08
CA GLY A 500 -13.91 28.32 1.22
C GLY A 500 -14.57 27.21 2.04
N ASP A 501 -14.67 27.46 3.33
CA ASP A 501 -15.37 26.63 4.32
C ASP A 501 -16.82 26.32 3.89
N GLU A 502 -17.01 25.28 3.07
CA GLU A 502 -18.19 24.44 3.22
C GLU A 502 -17.92 23.53 4.42
N LYS A 503 -18.51 23.93 5.56
CA LYS A 503 -18.68 23.05 6.70
C LYS A 503 -19.41 21.79 6.22
N VAL A 504 -18.66 20.71 6.03
CA VAL A 504 -19.23 19.37 5.93
C VAL A 504 -19.85 19.07 7.30
N ASN A 505 -21.12 19.43 7.47
CA ASN A 505 -21.89 19.09 8.65
C ASN A 505 -21.87 17.55 8.82
N GLY A 506 -21.27 17.06 9.91
CA GLY A 506 -21.41 15.65 10.31
C GLY A 506 -20.15 14.86 10.68
N ARG A 507 -18.99 15.47 10.95
CA ARG A 507 -17.83 14.75 11.51
C ARG A 507 -17.21 15.42 12.73
N ASP A 508 -17.98 15.52 13.82
CA ASP A 508 -17.43 15.65 15.18
C ASP A 508 -17.20 14.26 15.80
N GLY A 509 -16.36 13.45 15.14
CA GLY A 509 -15.93 12.14 15.61
C GLY A 509 -14.48 12.20 16.11
N ARG A 510 -14.21 11.65 17.29
CA ARG A 510 -12.85 11.50 17.82
C ARG A 510 -12.00 10.64 16.87
N LEU A 511 -10.73 11.01 16.66
CA LEU A 511 -9.78 10.31 15.78
C LEU A 511 -9.83 8.78 16.00
N GLY A 512 -10.27 8.03 14.99
CA GLY A 512 -10.22 6.55 14.97
C GLY A 512 -11.56 5.81 15.04
N GLU A 513 -12.69 6.51 15.18
CA GLU A 513 -14.02 5.87 15.16
C GLU A 513 -14.71 6.08 13.81
N MET A 514 -14.98 4.99 13.09
CA MET A 514 -15.96 5.00 12.00
C MET A 514 -17.35 4.83 12.62
N GLY A 515 -18.27 5.73 12.29
CA GLY A 515 -19.66 5.66 12.74
C GLY A 515 -20.29 4.30 12.41
N LEU A 516 -20.92 3.69 13.41
CA LEU A 516 -21.70 2.47 13.21
C LEU A 516 -22.87 2.72 12.24
N LYS A 517 -23.19 1.67 11.49
CA LYS A 517 -24.34 1.55 10.58
C LYS A 517 -25.59 2.26 11.13
N ARG A 518 -26.20 3.14 10.33
CA ARG A 518 -27.64 3.39 10.46
C ARG A 518 -28.37 2.11 10.04
N LYS A 519 -29.26 1.61 10.90
CA LYS A 519 -30.27 0.62 10.50
C LYS A 519 -31.18 1.29 9.47
N MET A 520 -31.48 0.55 8.40
CA MET A 520 -32.43 0.97 7.39
C MET A 520 -33.80 0.49 7.86
N ASP A 521 -34.48 1.35 8.62
CA ASP A 521 -35.92 1.36 8.87
C ASP A 521 -36.25 2.78 9.36
N ASP A 522 -37.39 3.31 8.92
CA ASP A 522 -37.88 4.70 9.05
C ASP A 522 -37.39 5.70 7.98
N VAL A 523 -37.91 5.55 6.76
CA VAL A 523 -38.25 6.69 5.92
C VAL A 523 -39.78 6.82 5.96
N LYS A 524 -40.27 7.60 6.92
CA LYS A 524 -41.58 8.24 6.83
C LYS A 524 -41.37 9.67 6.34
N ASP A 525 -42.16 9.94 5.31
CA ASP A 525 -42.42 11.18 4.61
C ASP A 525 -42.50 12.40 5.55
N ASP A 526 -41.84 13.50 5.16
CA ASP A 526 -42.36 14.83 5.49
C ASP A 526 -41.84 15.92 4.53
N THR A 527 -42.84 16.51 3.88
CA THR A 527 -43.01 17.90 3.40
C THR A 527 -42.13 18.46 2.28
N ARG A 528 -42.73 18.42 1.07
CA ARG A 528 -42.55 19.43 0.00
C ARG A 528 -43.41 20.64 0.33
N GLU A 529 -42.81 21.84 0.25
CA GLU A 529 -43.54 23.11 0.29
C GLU A 529 -44.42 23.30 -0.95
N GLU A 530 -45.64 23.75 -0.68
CA GLU A 530 -46.70 24.07 -1.65
C GLU A 530 -46.42 25.36 -2.43
N THR A 531 -46.61 25.30 -3.75
CA THR A 531 -47.07 26.45 -4.53
C THR A 531 -48.57 26.34 -4.75
N LYS A 532 -49.32 27.34 -4.25
CA LYS A 532 -50.77 27.51 -4.41
C LYS A 532 -51.20 27.56 -5.88
N SER A 533 -52.29 26.85 -6.20
CA SER A 533 -53.45 27.41 -6.93
C SER A 533 -54.61 26.42 -6.98
N ASP A 534 -55.69 26.79 -6.31
CA ASP A 534 -57.12 26.72 -6.68
C ASP A 534 -57.79 25.42 -7.16
N ALA A 535 -58.91 25.18 -6.47
CA ALA A 535 -60.23 24.81 -6.99
C ALA A 535 -60.63 23.31 -7.04
N ASP A 536 -61.48 23.01 -6.06
CA ASP A 536 -62.83 22.44 -6.22
C ASP A 536 -63.05 20.93 -6.08
N ALA A 537 -64.21 20.66 -5.51
CA ALA A 537 -64.56 19.50 -4.74
C ALA A 537 -65.20 18.36 -5.56
N SER A 538 -65.17 17.19 -4.91
CA SER A 538 -66.13 16.09 -4.93
C SER A 538 -66.50 15.45 -6.27
N ASP A 539 -66.25 14.14 -6.40
CA ASP A 539 -67.37 13.19 -6.48
C ASP A 539 -66.95 11.73 -6.19
N GLY A 540 -67.88 10.97 -5.61
CA GLY A 540 -68.37 9.77 -6.28
C GLY A 540 -67.65 8.43 -6.13
N SER A 541 -68.02 7.74 -5.05
CA SER A 541 -68.70 6.41 -5.11
C SER A 541 -67.99 5.14 -5.64
N ALA A 542 -68.00 4.15 -4.73
CA ALA A 542 -68.64 2.84 -4.86
C ALA A 542 -67.84 1.59 -5.29
N GLU A 543 -67.89 0.64 -4.34
CA GLU A 543 -68.32 -0.76 -4.48
C GLU A 543 -67.30 -1.91 -4.75
N SER A 544 -67.02 -2.61 -3.64
CA SER A 544 -67.31 -4.04 -3.38
C SER A 544 -66.65 -5.14 -4.22
N ALA A 545 -65.89 -6.02 -3.56
CA ALA A 545 -66.25 -7.44 -3.38
C ALA A 545 -65.16 -8.17 -2.55
N GLU A 546 -65.57 -8.76 -1.42
CA GLU A 546 -64.86 -9.79 -0.65
C GLU A 546 -65.08 -11.19 -1.28
N PRO A 547 -64.73 -12.33 -0.63
CA PRO A 547 -63.42 -12.79 -0.18
C PRO A 547 -63.11 -14.23 -0.69
N GLY A 548 -61.91 -14.74 -0.43
CA GLY A 548 -61.57 -16.15 -0.63
C GLY A 548 -60.54 -16.62 0.40
N ASP A 549 -61.00 -17.47 1.32
CA ASP A 549 -60.22 -18.20 2.31
C ASP A 549 -59.17 -19.14 1.67
N MET A 550 -57.98 -19.27 2.27
CA MET A 550 -57.59 -20.46 3.05
C MET A 550 -56.07 -20.58 3.23
N GLU A 551 -55.76 -20.88 4.49
CA GLU A 551 -54.75 -21.83 5.00
C GLU A 551 -53.41 -21.35 5.57
N ASP A 552 -53.25 -21.88 6.78
CA ASP A 552 -52.34 -21.67 7.87
C ASP A 552 -51.07 -22.53 7.68
N GLY A 553 -49.95 -22.06 8.22
CA GLY A 553 -48.64 -22.66 8.03
C GLY A 553 -47.63 -22.07 9.00
N SER A 554 -47.83 -22.36 10.28
CA SER A 554 -46.89 -22.18 11.37
C SER A 554 -45.61 -22.99 11.15
N ASP A 555 -44.44 -22.39 11.42
CA ASP A 555 -43.42 -23.07 12.23
C ASP A 555 -42.52 -22.03 12.92
N ASP A 556 -42.26 -22.34 14.18
CA ASP A 556 -41.75 -21.46 15.23
C ASP A 556 -40.22 -21.42 15.32
N ASN A 557 -39.78 -20.50 16.17
CA ASN A 557 -38.42 -20.04 16.42
C ASN A 557 -37.52 -21.01 17.22
N GLU A 558 -36.28 -20.52 17.37
CA GLU A 558 -35.37 -20.67 18.51
C GLU A 558 -34.30 -21.78 18.47
N ASP A 559 -33.04 -21.34 18.46
CA ASP A 559 -32.08 -21.70 19.50
C ASP A 559 -30.92 -20.68 19.50
N GLU A 560 -31.02 -19.70 20.40
CA GLU A 560 -29.86 -19.03 20.98
C GLU A 560 -29.23 -19.97 22.00
N SER A 561 -27.90 -20.15 21.96
CA SER A 561 -27.17 -20.59 23.14
C SER A 561 -25.89 -19.79 23.29
N GLU A 562 -25.87 -19.02 24.38
CA GLU A 562 -24.73 -18.43 25.03
C GLU A 562 -23.61 -19.46 25.23
N PHE A 563 -22.35 -19.04 25.10
CA PHE A 563 -21.23 -19.86 25.55
C PHE A 563 -20.24 -19.02 26.37
N GLU A 564 -20.15 -19.43 27.64
CA GLU A 564 -19.44 -18.81 28.75
C GLU A 564 -17.91 -18.84 28.64
N GLY A 565 -17.30 -18.00 29.48
CA GLY A 565 -15.88 -17.76 29.59
C GLY A 565 -15.06 -18.98 30.01
N PHE A 566 -13.80 -18.99 29.54
CA PHE A 566 -12.80 -19.91 30.04
C PHE A 566 -12.14 -19.33 31.30
N GLY A 567 -12.38 -20.00 32.43
CA GLY A 567 -11.51 -19.97 33.60
C GLY A 567 -10.26 -20.79 33.33
N ASP A 568 -9.11 -20.19 33.63
CA ASP A 568 -7.79 -20.79 33.55
C ASP A 568 -7.56 -21.61 34.83
N SER A 569 -7.38 -22.93 34.70
CA SER A 569 -6.89 -23.77 35.78
C SER A 569 -5.47 -24.22 35.43
N GLU A 570 -4.53 -23.63 36.15
CA GLU A 570 -3.16 -24.10 36.28
C GLU A 570 -3.19 -25.55 36.79
N ASN A 571 -2.50 -26.44 36.07
CA ASN A 571 -1.91 -27.63 36.65
C ASN A 571 -0.58 -27.89 35.93
N GLU A 572 0.47 -27.68 36.69
CA GLU A 572 1.83 -28.17 36.49
C GLU A 572 1.81 -29.70 36.30
N ASP A 573 2.54 -30.21 35.31
CA ASP A 573 3.42 -31.35 35.58
C ASP A 573 4.47 -31.61 34.46
N GLY A 574 5.69 -31.88 34.92
CA GLY A 574 6.51 -32.97 34.39
C GLY A 574 7.30 -32.78 33.08
N GLY A 575 8.30 -31.90 33.06
CA GLY A 575 9.38 -31.95 32.07
C GLY A 575 10.43 -33.03 32.40
N ALA A 576 10.69 -33.95 31.47
CA ALA A 576 11.86 -34.85 31.49
C ALA A 576 12.69 -34.69 30.19
N PRO A 577 14.02 -34.86 30.24
CA PRO A 577 14.94 -34.24 29.29
C PRO A 577 15.21 -35.09 28.04
N ILE A 578 15.41 -34.41 26.90
CA ILE A 578 15.88 -35.01 25.66
C ILE A 578 17.40 -35.18 25.74
N ASN A 579 17.80 -36.46 25.68
CA ASN A 579 19.17 -36.92 25.67
C ASN A 579 19.84 -36.61 24.32
N THR A 580 21.00 -35.98 24.39
CA THR A 580 21.99 -35.84 23.33
C THR A 580 22.48 -37.21 22.86
N ASN A 581 22.77 -37.37 21.56
CA ASN A 581 23.84 -38.26 21.08
C ASN A 581 24.23 -37.95 19.61
N PRO A 582 25.43 -38.37 19.18
CA PRO A 582 26.35 -37.48 18.51
C PRO A 582 26.65 -37.85 17.05
N SER A 583 27.45 -36.97 16.45
CA SER A 583 28.25 -37.10 15.22
C SER A 583 28.56 -38.50 14.70
N THR A 584 28.33 -38.66 13.39
CA THR A 584 29.33 -39.11 12.42
C THR A 584 29.29 -38.18 11.23
#